data_AF-A0A1B6EJW6-F1
#
_entry.id   AF-A0A1B6EJW6-F1
#
_cell.length_a   1.000
_cell.length_b   1.000
_cell.length_c   1.000
_cell.angle_alpha   90.00
_cell.angle_beta   90.00
_cell.angle_gamma   90.00
#
_symmetry.space_group_name_H-M   'P 1'
#
loop_
_entity.id
_entity.type
_entity.pdbx_description
1 polymer ?
#
loop_
_entity_poly.entity_id
_entity_poly.type
_entity_poly.pdbx_seq_one_letter_code
_entity_poly.pdbx_strand_id
1 'polypeptide(L)'
;AHWMREILDFLDVPWNESVLHHEDHINKPGGVLLSKVERSSDQVIKPVNVEALTKWVGQIPKDVVADMAEIAPMLAKLGYDPNGNPPNYGSPDAFVADNTRRIRDQIQLWEKRANNMHLPLAPQGDDMETTINTA
;
A
#
# COMPACT_ATOMS: atom_id res chain seq x y z
N ALA A 1 10.98 11.01 -4.59
CA ALA A 1 12.09 10.02 -4.51
C ALA A 1 12.96 10.15 -3.24
N HIS A 2 12.67 11.10 -2.34
CA HIS A 2 13.52 11.41 -1.18
C HIS A 2 13.90 10.16 -0.36
N TRP A 3 12.92 9.36 0.08
CA TRP A 3 13.18 8.20 0.93
C TRP A 3 14.07 7.13 0.31
N MET A 4 13.91 6.82 -0.99
CA MET A 4 14.78 5.82 -1.63
C MET A 4 16.24 6.31 -1.73
N ARG A 5 16.47 7.62 -1.83
CA ARG A 5 17.83 8.18 -1.80
C ARG A 5 18.45 8.03 -0.42
N GLU A 6 17.72 8.40 0.64
CA GLU A 6 18.17 8.23 2.03
C GLU A 6 18.45 6.76 2.39
N ILE A 7 17.59 5.84 1.95
CA ILE A 7 17.75 4.41 2.23
C ILE A 7 19.00 3.85 1.53
N LEU A 8 19.21 4.19 0.25
CA LEU A 8 20.36 3.67 -0.50
C LEU A 8 21.68 4.28 -0.01
N ASP A 9 21.68 5.55 0.36
CA ASP A 9 22.83 6.21 0.99
C ASP A 9 23.20 5.55 2.33
N PHE A 10 22.21 5.30 3.19
CA PHE A 10 22.40 4.58 4.45
C PHE A 10 23.00 3.17 4.26
N LEU A 11 22.63 2.48 3.18
CA LEU A 11 23.11 1.13 2.85
C LEU A 11 24.45 1.13 2.08
N ASP A 12 25.02 2.30 1.75
CA ASP A 12 26.19 2.45 0.87
C ASP A 12 25.98 1.77 -0.49
N VAL A 13 24.81 1.97 -1.09
CA VAL A 13 24.43 1.45 -2.41
C VAL A 13 24.22 2.61 -3.40
N PRO A 14 24.80 2.57 -4.61
CA PRO A 14 24.59 3.63 -5.60
C PRO A 14 23.13 3.80 -5.99
N TRP A 15 22.70 5.06 -6.20
CA TRP A 15 21.38 5.37 -6.73
C TRP A 15 21.13 4.70 -8.09
N ASN A 16 19.94 4.13 -8.25
CA ASN A 16 19.42 3.67 -9.54
C ASN A 16 17.95 4.07 -9.67
N GLU A 17 17.55 4.62 -10.81
CA GLU A 17 16.17 5.05 -11.06
C GLU A 17 15.17 3.89 -11.05
N SER A 18 15.63 2.66 -11.34
CA SER A 18 14.78 1.46 -11.37
C SER A 18 14.05 1.19 -10.06
N VAL A 19 14.54 1.71 -8.93
CA VAL A 19 13.90 1.55 -7.61
C VAL A 19 12.54 2.26 -7.52
N LEU A 20 12.26 3.23 -8.39
CA LEU A 20 10.96 3.91 -8.47
C LEU A 20 10.00 3.25 -9.47
N HIS A 21 10.48 2.28 -10.24
CA HIS A 21 9.78 1.60 -11.34
C HIS A 21 9.77 0.08 -11.17
N HIS A 22 9.65 -0.41 -9.93
CA HIS A 22 9.70 -1.84 -9.61
C HIS A 22 8.67 -2.68 -10.40
N GLU A 23 7.51 -2.10 -10.72
CA GLU A 23 6.45 -2.70 -11.51
C GLU A 23 6.92 -3.11 -12.92
N ASP A 24 7.94 -2.46 -13.47
CA ASP A 24 8.52 -2.78 -14.78
C ASP A 24 9.54 -3.92 -14.71
N HIS A 25 9.95 -4.32 -13.50
CA HIS A 25 11.00 -5.33 -13.27
C HIS A 25 10.47 -6.63 -12.66
N ILE A 26 9.15 -6.79 -12.52
CA ILE A 26 8.54 -8.03 -12.01
C ILE A 26 8.84 -9.22 -12.93
N ASN A 27 9.36 -10.32 -12.35
CA ASN A 27 9.70 -11.58 -13.00
C ASN A 27 10.64 -11.45 -14.23
N LYS A 28 11.42 -10.37 -14.30
CA LYS A 28 12.50 -10.20 -15.28
C LYS A 28 13.86 -10.65 -14.69
N PRO A 29 14.83 -11.06 -15.53
CA PRO A 29 16.17 -11.38 -15.05
C PRO A 29 16.79 -10.23 -14.26
N GLY A 30 17.26 -10.51 -13.04
CA GLY A 30 17.82 -9.49 -12.14
C GLY A 30 16.79 -8.51 -11.55
N GLY A 31 15.49 -8.78 -11.71
CA GLY A 31 14.40 -7.96 -11.19
C GLY A 31 13.75 -8.54 -9.93
N VAL A 32 12.49 -8.17 -9.71
CA VAL A 32 11.71 -8.57 -8.53
C VAL A 32 11.01 -9.89 -8.79
N LEU A 33 11.35 -10.93 -8.04
CA LEU A 33 10.64 -12.21 -8.08
C LEU A 33 9.45 -12.17 -7.13
N LEU A 34 8.25 -12.42 -7.65
CA LEU A 34 7.04 -12.48 -6.83
C LEU A 34 6.50 -13.90 -6.75
N SER A 35 6.18 -14.32 -5.53
CA SER A 35 5.50 -15.58 -5.28
C SER A 35 4.02 -15.48 -5.62
N LYS A 36 3.47 -16.51 -6.25
CA LYS A 36 2.03 -16.55 -6.59
C LYS A 36 1.12 -16.77 -5.39
N VAL A 37 1.66 -17.29 -4.30
CA VAL A 37 0.90 -17.64 -3.09
C VAL A 37 0.98 -16.56 -2.01
N GLU A 38 1.79 -15.53 -2.22
CA GLU A 38 1.88 -14.39 -1.30
C GLU A 38 0.70 -13.43 -1.47
N ARG A 39 0.11 -13.03 -0.34
CA ARG A 39 -1.09 -12.17 -0.31
C ARG A 39 -0.85 -10.73 -0.77
N SER A 40 0.39 -10.28 -0.77
CA SER A 40 0.78 -8.92 -1.17
C SER A 40 1.11 -8.80 -2.66
N SER A 41 1.26 -9.93 -3.37
CA SER A 41 1.76 -9.93 -4.75
C SER A 41 0.88 -9.13 -5.71
N ASP A 42 -0.43 -9.14 -5.53
CA ASP A 42 -1.36 -8.40 -6.38
C ASP A 42 -1.29 -6.87 -6.16
N GLN A 43 -0.79 -6.43 -5.00
CA GLN A 43 -0.53 -5.03 -4.69
C GLN A 43 0.83 -4.58 -5.21
N VAL A 44 1.88 -5.41 -5.03
CA VAL A 44 3.28 -5.12 -5.41
C VAL A 44 3.48 -5.07 -6.93
N ILE A 45 2.57 -5.63 -7.73
CA ILE A 45 2.65 -5.50 -9.20
C ILE A 45 2.27 -4.11 -9.71
N LYS A 46 1.63 -3.27 -8.88
CA LYS A 46 1.20 -1.91 -9.22
C LYS A 46 2.31 -0.91 -8.85
N PRO A 47 2.47 0.20 -9.58
CA PRO A 47 3.42 1.24 -9.21
C PRO A 47 3.08 1.82 -7.84
N VAL A 48 4.07 2.45 -7.20
CA VAL A 48 3.88 3.13 -5.90
C VAL A 48 2.74 4.13 -6.01
N ASN A 49 1.77 4.01 -5.11
CA ASN A 49 0.53 4.77 -5.09
C ASN A 49 0.04 5.00 -3.66
N VAL A 50 -0.96 5.87 -3.47
CA VAL A 50 -1.49 6.23 -2.14
C VAL A 50 -2.87 5.65 -1.83
N GLU A 51 -3.37 4.70 -2.61
CA GLU A 51 -4.75 4.20 -2.42
C GLU A 51 -4.98 3.58 -1.04
N ALA A 52 -3.97 2.92 -0.48
CA ALA A 52 -4.10 2.19 0.78
C ALA A 52 -3.97 3.06 2.04
N LEU A 53 -3.54 4.33 1.94
CA LEU A 53 -3.17 5.14 3.11
C LEU A 53 -4.32 5.33 4.12
N THR A 54 -5.54 5.49 3.63
CA THR A 54 -6.70 5.85 4.46
C THR A 54 -7.86 4.86 4.34
N LYS A 55 -7.67 3.68 3.74
CA LYS A 55 -8.73 2.67 3.56
C LYS A 55 -9.29 2.10 4.87
N TRP A 56 -8.50 2.18 5.95
CA TRP A 56 -8.91 1.70 7.27
C TRP A 56 -9.89 2.66 7.99
N VAL A 57 -9.99 3.92 7.55
CA VAL A 57 -10.85 4.92 8.18
C VAL A 57 -12.31 4.47 8.08
N GLY A 58 -13.00 4.46 9.22
CA GLY A 58 -14.39 3.99 9.33
C GLY A 58 -14.54 2.47 9.48
N GLN A 59 -13.46 1.68 9.34
CA GLN A 59 -13.48 0.23 9.54
C GLN A 59 -13.19 -0.18 10.99
N ILE A 60 -12.68 0.74 11.82
CA ILE A 60 -12.38 0.50 13.23
C ILE A 60 -13.62 0.86 14.08
N PRO A 61 -14.08 -0.02 14.98
CA PRO A 61 -15.18 0.25 15.90
C PRO A 61 -14.98 1.53 16.72
N LYS A 62 -16.07 2.26 17.00
CA LYS A 62 -16.01 3.59 17.63
C LYS A 62 -15.43 3.57 19.04
N ASP A 63 -15.68 2.52 19.80
CA ASP A 63 -15.11 2.26 21.12
C ASP A 63 -13.60 2.10 21.04
N VAL A 64 -13.11 1.31 20.08
CA VAL A 64 -11.66 1.14 19.84
C VAL A 64 -11.01 2.46 19.41
N VAL A 65 -11.69 3.26 18.59
CA VAL A 65 -11.22 4.61 18.22
C VAL A 65 -11.14 5.53 19.43
N ALA A 66 -12.12 5.48 20.34
CA ALA A 66 -12.13 6.30 21.55
C ALA A 66 -10.97 5.95 22.48
N ASP A 67 -10.60 4.67 22.57
CA ASP A 67 -9.56 4.16 23.45
C ASP A 67 -8.19 4.01 22.73
N MET A 68 -8.05 4.54 21.50
CA MET A 68 -6.90 4.30 20.63
C MET A 68 -5.56 4.67 21.26
N ALA A 69 -5.51 5.78 22.01
CA ALA A 69 -4.29 6.23 22.68
C ALA A 69 -3.85 5.29 23.82
N GLU A 70 -4.80 4.62 24.48
CA GLU A 70 -4.55 3.64 25.53
C GLU A 70 -4.18 2.27 24.94
N ILE A 71 -4.92 1.83 23.92
CA ILE A 71 -4.70 0.56 23.23
C ILE A 71 -3.35 0.56 22.49
N ALA A 72 -3.02 1.67 21.81
CA ALA A 72 -1.88 1.78 20.92
C ALA A 72 -1.00 3.02 21.19
N PRO A 73 -0.34 3.11 22.38
CA PRO A 73 0.52 4.24 22.74
C PRO A 73 1.74 4.40 21.82
N MET A 74 2.09 3.35 21.06
CA MET A 74 3.15 3.41 20.06
C MET A 74 2.81 4.30 18.87
N LEU A 75 1.53 4.58 18.57
CA LEU A 75 1.16 5.51 17.49
C LEU A 75 1.80 6.88 17.73
N ALA A 76 1.62 7.43 18.93
CA ALA A 76 2.19 8.72 19.31
C ALA A 76 3.74 8.69 19.28
N LYS A 77 4.36 7.62 19.79
CA LYS A 77 5.82 7.47 19.77
C LYS A 77 6.40 7.40 18.36
N LEU A 78 5.64 6.88 17.40
CA LEU A 78 6.01 6.79 15.98
C LEU A 78 5.58 8.03 15.19
N GLY A 79 4.96 9.03 15.83
CA GLY A 79 4.55 10.29 15.21
C GLY A 79 3.14 10.30 14.60
N TYR A 80 2.34 9.26 14.80
CA TYR A 80 0.94 9.22 14.40
C TYR A 80 0.04 9.74 15.52
N ASP A 81 -0.86 10.68 15.20
CA ASP A 81 -1.86 11.18 16.17
C ASP A 81 -2.89 10.07 16.46
N PRO A 82 -2.94 9.51 17.69
CA PRO A 82 -3.90 8.45 18.03
C PRO A 82 -5.35 8.94 18.02
N ASN A 83 -5.59 10.25 18.07
CA ASN A 83 -6.92 10.85 17.97
C ASN A 83 -7.25 11.34 16.55
N GLY A 84 -6.29 11.25 15.62
CA GLY A 84 -6.47 11.60 14.21
C GLY A 84 -7.05 10.42 13.43
N ASN A 85 -8.23 10.59 12.81
CA ASN A 85 -8.89 9.55 12.03
C ASN A 85 -9.31 10.05 10.63
N PRO A 86 -8.42 10.01 9.62
CA PRO A 86 -7.01 9.59 9.68
C PRO A 86 -6.07 10.71 10.19
N PRO A 87 -4.84 10.37 10.61
CA PRO A 87 -3.76 11.34 10.77
C PRO A 87 -3.40 12.01 9.44
N ASN A 88 -2.81 13.21 9.52
CA ASN A 88 -2.26 13.87 8.33
C ASN A 88 -0.89 13.27 7.95
N TYR A 89 -0.87 12.42 6.92
CA TYR A 89 0.33 11.80 6.38
C TYR A 89 1.15 12.70 5.42
N GLY A 90 0.69 13.92 5.17
CA GLY A 90 1.27 14.84 4.20
C GLY A 90 0.72 14.65 2.78
N SER A 91 1.34 15.35 1.83
CA SER A 91 0.96 15.29 0.41
C SER A 91 1.94 14.40 -0.37
N PRO A 92 1.44 13.57 -1.32
CA PRO A 92 2.30 12.71 -2.12
C PRO A 92 3.15 13.51 -3.12
N ASP A 93 4.32 12.96 -3.45
CA ASP A 93 5.12 13.41 -4.60
C ASP A 93 4.27 13.34 -5.89
N ALA A 94 4.52 14.26 -6.82
CA ALA A 94 3.72 14.39 -8.06
C ALA A 94 3.64 13.08 -8.87
N PHE A 95 4.72 12.30 -8.92
CA PHE A 95 4.73 11.02 -9.64
C PHE A 95 3.87 9.95 -8.96
N VAL A 96 3.79 9.93 -7.63
CA VAL A 96 2.93 8.99 -6.88
C VAL A 96 1.46 9.36 -7.06
N ALA A 97 1.15 10.66 -7.06
CA ALA A 97 -0.18 11.14 -7.39
C ALA A 97 -0.58 10.74 -8.83
N ASP A 98 0.35 10.84 -9.77
CA ASP A 98 0.16 10.41 -11.16
C ASP A 98 -0.09 8.90 -11.28
N ASN A 99 0.75 8.08 -10.64
CA ASN A 99 0.59 6.63 -10.57
C ASN A 99 -0.76 6.23 -9.99
N THR A 100 -1.18 6.89 -8.91
CA THR A 100 -2.48 6.64 -8.26
C THR A 100 -3.63 6.92 -9.23
N ARG A 101 -3.56 8.03 -9.98
CA ARG A 101 -4.57 8.34 -11.00
C ARG A 101 -4.60 7.29 -12.11
N ARG A 102 -3.44 6.91 -12.65
CA ARG A 102 -3.32 5.88 -13.69
C ARG A 102 -3.88 4.53 -13.26
N ILE A 103 -3.64 4.12 -12.00
CA ILE A 103 -4.19 2.87 -11.47
C ILE A 103 -5.73 2.90 -11.48
N ARG A 104 -6.33 4.00 -11.01
CA ARG A 104 -7.80 4.17 -11.00
C ARG A 104 -8.40 4.19 -12.40
N ASP A 105 -7.74 4.88 -13.34
CA ASP A 105 -8.18 4.93 -14.73
C ASP A 105 -8.06 3.56 -15.43
N GLN A 106 -7.18 2.68 -14.93
CA GLN A 106 -6.81 1.42 -15.55
C GLN A 106 -7.04 0.20 -14.64
N ILE A 107 -8.06 0.23 -13.76
CA ILE A 107 -8.33 -0.87 -12.81
C ILE A 107 -8.37 -2.23 -13.52
N GLN A 108 -9.09 -2.30 -14.64
CA GLN A 108 -9.26 -3.52 -15.44
C GLN A 108 -7.94 -4.06 -16.01
N LEU A 109 -6.97 -3.20 -16.29
CA LEU A 109 -5.64 -3.62 -16.74
C LEU A 109 -4.89 -4.31 -15.60
N TRP A 110 -4.93 -3.74 -14.41
CA TRP A 110 -4.20 -4.26 -13.25
C TRP A 110 -4.81 -5.56 -12.73
N GLU A 111 -6.13 -5.71 -12.79
CA GLU A 111 -6.81 -6.98 -12.49
C GLU A 111 -6.41 -8.08 -13.48
N LYS A 112 -6.43 -7.78 -14.78
CA LYS A 112 -5.95 -8.73 -15.81
C LYS A 112 -4.48 -9.10 -15.58
N ARG A 113 -3.64 -8.13 -15.20
CA ARG A 113 -2.22 -8.36 -14.92
C ARG A 113 -2.02 -9.28 -13.70
N ALA A 114 -2.79 -9.10 -12.63
CA ALA A 114 -2.79 -10.00 -11.47
C ALA A 114 -3.24 -11.42 -11.86
N ASN A 115 -4.34 -11.53 -12.63
CA ASN A 115 -4.88 -12.81 -13.11
C ASN A 115 -3.88 -13.56 -14.01
N ASN A 116 -3.21 -12.86 -14.94
CA ASN A 116 -2.20 -13.45 -15.81
C ASN A 116 -1.02 -14.02 -15.01
N MET A 117 -0.66 -13.37 -13.91
CA MET A 117 0.36 -13.88 -12.98
C MET A 117 -0.19 -14.96 -12.02
N HIS A 118 -1.47 -15.32 -12.14
CA HIS A 118 -2.17 -16.27 -11.26
C HIS A 118 -2.07 -15.87 -9.78
N LEU A 119 -2.13 -14.57 -9.52
CA LEU A 119 -2.12 -14.02 -8.17
C LEU A 119 -3.55 -14.01 -7.61
N PRO A 120 -3.76 -14.34 -6.33
CA PRO A 120 -5.06 -14.12 -5.70
C PRO A 120 -5.37 -12.63 -5.73
N LEU A 121 -6.50 -12.25 -6.32
CA LEU A 121 -6.99 -10.87 -6.25
C LEU A 121 -7.32 -10.57 -4.79
N ALA A 122 -6.74 -9.51 -4.21
CA ALA A 122 -7.23 -9.02 -2.94
C ALA A 122 -8.70 -8.61 -3.10
N PRO A 123 -9.57 -8.92 -2.11
CA PRO A 123 -10.95 -8.49 -2.14
C PRO A 123 -10.99 -6.97 -2.30
N GLN A 124 -11.80 -6.50 -3.25
CA GLN A 124 -12.15 -5.08 -3.32
C GLN A 124 -12.88 -4.74 -2.01
N GLY A 125 -12.54 -3.58 -1.42
CA GLY A 125 -12.94 -3.21 -0.06
C GLY A 125 -14.44 -2.98 0.19
N ASP A 126 -15.32 -3.46 -0.69
CA ASP A 126 -16.78 -3.31 -0.59
C ASP A 126 -17.48 -4.56 0.00
N ASP A 127 -16.79 -5.69 0.18
CA ASP A 127 -17.44 -6.97 0.54
C ASP A 127 -17.30 -7.40 2.02
N MET A 128 -16.85 -6.54 2.93
CA MET A 128 -16.69 -6.88 4.36
C MET A 128 -17.98 -6.78 5.21
N GLU A 129 -19.15 -6.46 4.63
CA GLU A 129 -20.39 -6.37 5.41
C GLU A 129 -21.08 -7.72 5.67
N THR A 130 -20.77 -8.79 4.92
CA THR A 130 -21.63 -9.99 4.92
C THR A 130 -21.19 -11.11 5.88
N THR A 131 -20.00 -11.06 6.49
CA THR A 131 -19.46 -12.22 7.25
C THR A 131 -19.52 -12.07 8.78
N ILE A 132 -20.01 -10.96 9.32
CA ILE A 132 -20.00 -10.73 10.79
C ILE A 132 -21.29 -11.23 11.49
N ASN A 133 -22.36 -11.56 10.74
CA ASN A 133 -23.65 -11.95 11.33
C ASN A 133 -23.94 -13.47 11.30
N THR A 134 -22.94 -14.34 11.38
CA THR A 134 -23.20 -15.77 11.57
C THR A 134 -22.12 -16.45 12.41
N ALA A 135 -22.16 -16.20 13.72
CA ALA A 135 -21.62 -17.08 14.76
C ALA A 135 -22.37 -16.82 16.07
#